data_AF-A0A9D9JHB2-F1
#
_entry.id   AF-A0A9D9JHB2-F1
#
_cell.length_a   1.000
_cell.length_b   1.000
_cell.length_c   1.000
_cell.angle_alpha   90.00
_cell.angle_beta   90.00
_cell.angle_gamma   90.00
#
_symmetry.space_group_name_H-M   'P 1'
#
loop_
_entity.id
_entity.type
_entity.pdbx_description
1 polymer ?
#
loop_
_entity_poly.entity_id
_entity_poly.type
_entity_poly.pdbx_seq_one_letter_code
_entity_poly.pdbx_strand_id
1 'polypeptide(L)'
;MTPHRCRRYRHLLSLYLDGELSAEDERRLRAHLAECTDCRRLLEDYRALRERIRRLPPVPPPPQHLRDDLWQRIAADERQHRRTQRFRLAVASSALGVIVLLVALLSASLGYQRVQPPRVIASSPAASSQQLWPIYQPIEIVFSKPMNEESVLANLRIVPPGERDRLPISWNGSKLVIGADETRRVALLPDTVYQIAILAEAEDRWGNRLGTTFVLTFRTSSAIVHAIETPTPTPAVPPPTPPIATTVPTPTPPAPPPVPLPTAATSDEQSTTHPAPPVVVSPPVLGPSPTATPTPSPTPAPAPTPTPTPEPIPVLITPTPTPSTPEPIPVTGAFAKLYWGNQTVQQRLGAPVSPAVTVNAAELVFQRGIMVERFDTMTIYILEAASTWRSVAEPPPIDPPLEFREVEPNLWVPGGTFGQVWEALALAQPLGFATESDVHVMTAGARIQAFEHGLLISSDRGFIYALYSDGTWQQFPTG
;
A
#
# COMPACT_ATOMS: atom_id res chain seq x y z
N MET A 1 -2.40 -38.40 -78.09
CA MET A 1 -1.88 -37.36 -77.18
C MET A 1 -3.04 -36.64 -76.51
N THR A 2 -2.96 -36.36 -75.21
CA THR A 2 -4.11 -35.93 -74.39
C THR A 2 -4.52 -34.46 -74.64
N PRO A 3 -5.83 -34.16 -74.76
CA PRO A 3 -6.35 -32.83 -75.12
C PRO A 3 -6.00 -31.71 -74.12
N HIS A 4 -5.68 -32.05 -72.87
CA HIS A 4 -5.27 -31.09 -71.83
C HIS A 4 -3.91 -30.43 -72.09
N ARG A 5 -2.96 -31.10 -72.77
CA ARG A 5 -1.64 -30.52 -73.06
C ARG A 5 -1.73 -29.40 -74.11
N CYS A 6 -2.59 -29.55 -75.12
CA CYS A 6 -2.75 -28.55 -76.18
C CYS A 6 -3.33 -27.22 -75.67
N ARG A 7 -4.19 -27.24 -74.64
CA ARG A 7 -4.82 -26.03 -74.08
C ARG A 7 -3.78 -25.05 -73.52
N ARG A 8 -2.68 -25.56 -72.96
CA ARG A 8 -1.56 -24.75 -72.43
C ARG A 8 -0.79 -24.02 -73.54
N TYR A 9 -0.65 -24.63 -74.71
CA TYR A 9 0.09 -24.04 -75.83
C TYR A 9 -0.73 -23.04 -76.66
N ARG A 10 -2.06 -23.05 -76.57
CA ARG A 10 -2.92 -22.07 -77.27
C ARG A 10 -2.61 -20.62 -76.93
N HIS A 11 -2.32 -20.31 -75.67
CA HIS A 11 -1.94 -18.96 -75.26
C HIS A 11 -0.56 -18.56 -75.82
N LEU A 12 0.39 -19.50 -75.85
CA LEU A 12 1.74 -19.27 -76.39
C LEU A 12 1.72 -19.01 -77.92
N LEU A 13 0.75 -19.56 -78.66
CA LEU A 13 0.59 -19.29 -80.09
C LEU A 13 0.26 -17.81 -80.38
N SER A 14 -0.54 -17.15 -79.53
CA SER A 14 -0.84 -15.72 -79.70
C SER A 14 0.40 -14.87 -79.46
N LEU A 15 1.06 -15.06 -78.31
CA LEU A 15 2.31 -14.36 -77.94
C LEU A 15 3.42 -14.58 -78.97
N TYR A 16 3.51 -15.78 -79.56
CA TYR A 16 4.44 -16.09 -80.64
C TYR A 16 4.19 -15.25 -81.90
N LEU A 17 2.93 -15.03 -82.27
CA LEU A 17 2.58 -14.20 -83.43
C LEU A 17 2.85 -12.71 -83.16
N ASP A 18 2.72 -12.28 -81.91
CA ASP A 18 2.98 -10.91 -81.50
C ASP A 18 4.48 -10.62 -81.28
N GLY A 19 5.32 -11.67 -81.26
CA GLY A 19 6.78 -11.55 -81.09
C GLY A 19 7.23 -11.36 -79.64
N GLU A 20 6.33 -11.60 -78.68
CA GLU A 20 6.54 -11.35 -77.25
C GLU A 20 6.93 -12.61 -76.47
N LEU A 21 7.24 -13.70 -77.17
CA LEU A 21 7.58 -14.97 -76.54
C LEU A 21 9.05 -15.00 -76.09
N SER A 22 9.30 -15.54 -74.90
CA SER A 22 10.67 -15.76 -74.43
C SER A 22 11.39 -16.85 -75.25
N ALA A 23 12.72 -16.80 -75.32
CA ALA A 23 13.52 -17.79 -76.06
C ALA A 23 13.36 -19.24 -75.52
N GLU A 24 13.01 -19.40 -74.25
CA GLU A 24 12.71 -20.71 -73.64
C GLU A 24 11.32 -21.20 -74.07
N ASP A 25 10.30 -20.34 -74.00
CA ASP A 25 8.93 -20.67 -74.41
C ASP A 25 8.83 -20.97 -75.91
N GLU A 26 9.61 -20.26 -76.72
CA GLU A 26 9.67 -20.50 -78.16
C GLU A 26 10.24 -21.89 -78.47
N ARG A 27 11.30 -22.32 -77.76
CA ARG A 27 11.84 -23.68 -77.90
C ARG A 27 10.80 -24.73 -77.51
N ARG A 28 10.11 -24.53 -76.39
CA ARG A 28 9.05 -25.44 -75.91
C ARG A 28 7.87 -25.52 -76.89
N LEU A 29 7.45 -24.38 -77.42
CA LEU A 29 6.37 -24.31 -78.41
C LEU A 29 6.77 -24.99 -79.72
N ARG A 30 7.99 -24.76 -80.23
CA ARG A 30 8.50 -25.43 -81.44
C ARG A 30 8.56 -26.94 -81.29
N ALA A 31 9.03 -27.44 -80.14
CA ALA A 31 9.02 -28.87 -79.84
C ALA A 31 7.60 -29.45 -79.87
N HIS A 32 6.62 -28.75 -79.27
CA HIS A 32 5.22 -29.18 -79.31
C HIS A 32 4.62 -29.16 -80.73
N LEU A 33 4.93 -28.14 -81.53
CA LEU A 33 4.47 -28.03 -82.92
C LEU A 33 5.05 -29.11 -83.83
N ALA A 34 6.24 -29.63 -83.54
CA ALA A 34 6.81 -30.75 -84.29
C ALA A 34 5.96 -32.03 -84.16
N GLU A 35 5.33 -32.23 -83.00
CA GLU A 35 4.59 -33.45 -82.68
C GLU A 35 3.07 -33.33 -82.87
N CYS A 36 2.49 -32.14 -82.69
CA CYS A 36 1.04 -31.93 -82.69
C CYS A 36 0.53 -31.31 -84.00
N THR A 37 -0.31 -32.03 -84.75
CA THR A 37 -0.97 -31.54 -85.98
C THR A 37 -2.03 -30.47 -85.70
N ASP A 38 -2.80 -30.61 -84.62
CA ASP A 38 -3.91 -29.69 -84.30
C ASP A 38 -3.40 -28.29 -83.95
N CYS A 39 -2.31 -28.20 -83.18
CA CYS A 39 -1.69 -26.92 -82.84
C CYS A 39 -1.00 -26.26 -84.04
N ARG A 40 -0.50 -27.04 -85.01
CA ARG A 40 0.01 -26.50 -86.28
C ARG A 40 -1.10 -25.87 -87.11
N ARG A 41 -2.24 -26.57 -87.25
CA ARG A 41 -3.41 -26.06 -87.98
C ARG A 41 -3.94 -24.77 -87.34
N LEU A 42 -4.03 -24.74 -86.00
CA LEU A 42 -4.47 -23.54 -85.28
C LEU A 42 -3.54 -22.33 -85.49
N LEU A 43 -2.23 -22.56 -85.57
CA LEU A 43 -1.25 -21.51 -85.87
C LEU A 43 -1.44 -20.94 -87.29
N GLU A 44 -1.71 -21.80 -88.26
CA GLU A 44 -2.02 -21.38 -89.63
C GLU A 44 -3.31 -20.57 -89.70
N ASP A 45 -4.36 -21.00 -89.00
CA ASP A 45 -5.63 -20.28 -88.90
C ASP A 45 -5.41 -18.86 -88.34
N TYR A 46 -4.60 -18.72 -87.28
CA TYR A 46 -4.25 -17.40 -86.71
C TYR A 46 -3.45 -16.54 -87.68
N ARG A 47 -2.49 -17.11 -88.43
CA ARG A 47 -1.73 -16.38 -89.45
C ARG A 47 -2.64 -15.87 -90.57
N ALA A 48 -3.56 -16.72 -91.06
CA ALA A 48 -4.52 -16.36 -92.09
C ALA A 48 -5.48 -15.26 -91.60
N LEU A 49 -5.95 -15.34 -90.36
CA LEU A 49 -6.79 -14.30 -89.75
C LEU A 49 -6.05 -12.96 -89.65
N ARG A 50 -4.80 -12.96 -89.19
CA ARG A 50 -3.98 -11.74 -89.09
C ARG A 50 -3.79 -11.07 -90.45
N GLU A 51 -3.57 -11.86 -91.49
CA GLU A 51 -3.41 -11.35 -92.85
C GLU A 51 -4.72 -10.74 -93.39
N ARG A 52 -5.88 -11.34 -93.08
CA ARG A 52 -7.19 -10.76 -93.41
C ARG A 52 -7.43 -9.43 -92.70
N ILE A 53 -7.06 -9.33 -91.42
CA ILE A 53 -7.19 -8.09 -90.64
C ILE A 53 -6.27 -6.99 -91.21
N ARG A 54 -5.04 -7.33 -91.61
CA ARG A 54 -4.10 -6.37 -92.22
C ARG A 54 -4.59 -5.77 -93.53
N ARG A 55 -5.49 -6.45 -94.24
CA ARG A 55 -6.09 -5.99 -95.50
C ARG A 55 -7.36 -5.15 -95.30
N LEU A 56 -7.82 -4.96 -94.06
CA LEU A 56 -8.93 -4.07 -93.80
C LEU A 56 -8.55 -2.63 -94.15
N PRO A 57 -9.47 -1.83 -94.71
CA PRO A 57 -9.21 -0.43 -94.98
C PRO A 57 -8.90 0.31 -93.67
N PRO A 58 -7.96 1.27 -93.68
CA PRO A 58 -7.65 2.06 -92.50
C PRO A 58 -8.89 2.82 -92.04
N VAL A 59 -9.22 2.69 -90.75
CA VAL A 59 -10.30 3.46 -90.12
C VAL A 59 -9.87 4.92 -90.06
N PRO A 60 -10.70 5.89 -90.47
CA PRO A 60 -10.36 7.30 -90.34
C PRO A 60 -10.09 7.63 -88.86
N PRO A 61 -9.07 8.45 -88.58
CA PRO A 61 -8.71 8.71 -87.20
C PRO A 61 -9.86 9.46 -86.51
N PRO A 62 -10.13 9.17 -85.22
CA PRO A 62 -11.26 9.75 -84.51
C PRO A 62 -11.16 11.29 -84.47
N PRO A 63 -12.29 12.02 -84.35
CA PRO A 63 -12.31 13.48 -84.32
C PRO A 63 -11.32 14.06 -83.30
N GLN A 64 -10.66 15.18 -83.63
CA GLN A 64 -9.61 15.79 -82.80
C GLN A 64 -10.06 16.04 -81.36
N HIS A 65 -11.26 16.59 -81.16
CA HIS A 65 -11.81 16.87 -79.83
C HIS A 65 -11.92 15.61 -78.94
N LEU A 66 -12.26 14.46 -79.55
CA LEU A 66 -12.39 13.21 -78.80
C LEU A 66 -11.01 12.67 -78.41
N ARG A 67 -10.00 12.85 -79.28
CA ARG A 67 -8.61 12.52 -78.94
C ARG A 67 -8.09 13.40 -77.81
N ASP A 68 -8.35 14.70 -77.89
CA ASP A 68 -7.88 15.65 -76.88
C ASP A 68 -8.55 15.41 -75.52
N ASP A 69 -9.87 15.17 -75.49
CA ASP A 69 -10.59 14.87 -74.25
C ASP A 69 -10.14 13.53 -73.65
N LEU A 70 -9.89 12.51 -74.48
CA LEU A 70 -9.37 11.22 -74.03
C LEU A 70 -7.94 11.35 -73.47
N TRP A 71 -7.06 12.08 -74.16
CA TRP A 71 -5.70 12.34 -73.68
C TRP A 71 -5.67 13.19 -72.42
N GLN A 72 -6.57 14.16 -72.29
CA GLN A 72 -6.71 14.93 -71.06
C GLN A 72 -7.18 14.07 -69.90
N ARG A 73 -8.13 13.16 -70.12
CA ARG A 73 -8.59 12.21 -69.09
C ARG A 73 -7.52 11.19 -68.70
N ILE A 74 -6.79 10.64 -69.68
CA ILE A 74 -5.66 9.72 -69.41
C ILE A 74 -4.55 10.45 -68.66
N ALA A 75 -4.18 11.67 -69.08
CA ALA A 75 -3.17 12.48 -68.40
C ALA A 75 -3.62 12.90 -66.99
N ALA A 76 -4.90 13.18 -66.77
CA ALA A 76 -5.47 13.48 -65.46
C ALA A 76 -5.44 12.25 -64.55
N ASP A 77 -5.80 11.06 -65.06
CA ASP A 77 -5.78 9.81 -64.32
C ASP A 77 -4.34 9.38 -63.97
N GLU A 78 -3.40 9.51 -64.90
CA GLU A 78 -1.96 9.30 -64.63
C GLU A 78 -1.41 10.27 -63.58
N ARG A 79 -1.81 11.54 -63.63
CA ARG A 79 -1.42 12.54 -62.61
C ARG A 79 -2.02 12.21 -61.26
N GLN A 80 -3.27 11.73 -61.22
CA GLN A 80 -3.96 11.34 -59.99
C GLN A 80 -3.32 10.08 -59.36
N HIS A 81 -3.00 9.07 -60.16
CA HIS A 81 -2.28 7.86 -59.73
C HIS A 81 -0.85 8.16 -59.25
N ARG A 82 -0.12 9.04 -59.94
CA ARG A 82 1.22 9.48 -59.49
C ARG A 82 1.15 10.32 -58.21
N ARG A 83 0.09 11.10 -57.99
CA ARG A 83 -0.10 11.91 -56.78
C ARG A 83 -0.46 11.06 -55.57
N THR A 84 -1.29 10.03 -55.73
CA THR A 84 -1.64 9.08 -54.65
C THR A 84 -0.50 8.11 -54.34
N GLN A 85 0.31 7.68 -55.33
CA GLN A 85 1.52 6.88 -55.10
C GLN A 85 2.62 7.68 -54.38
N ARG A 86 2.85 8.96 -54.74
CA ARG A 86 3.82 9.82 -54.04
C ARG A 86 3.40 10.10 -52.59
N PHE A 87 2.10 10.21 -52.31
CA PHE A 87 1.60 10.38 -50.95
C PHE A 87 1.76 9.11 -50.09
N ARG A 88 1.55 7.91 -50.67
CA ARG A 88 1.79 6.63 -49.99
C ARG A 88 3.28 6.34 -49.71
N LEU A 89 4.17 6.72 -50.62
CA LEU A 89 5.63 6.58 -50.43
C LEU A 89 6.19 7.59 -49.41
N ALA A 90 5.66 8.81 -49.35
CA ALA A 90 6.09 9.82 -48.37
C ALA A 90 5.66 9.50 -46.93
N VAL A 91 4.49 8.89 -46.73
CA VAL A 91 4.02 8.42 -45.41
C VAL A 91 4.77 7.16 -44.95
N ALA A 92 5.24 6.32 -45.87
CA ALA A 92 6.05 5.14 -45.52
C ALA A 92 7.46 5.50 -45.03
N SER A 93 8.09 6.58 -45.53
CA SER A 93 9.42 7.02 -45.06
C SER A 93 9.41 7.70 -43.68
N SER A 94 8.35 8.42 -43.32
CA SER A 94 8.24 9.06 -42.00
C SER A 94 7.85 8.06 -40.91
N ALA A 95 6.99 7.09 -41.20
CA ALA A 95 6.64 6.04 -40.25
C ALA A 95 7.83 5.14 -39.90
N LEU A 96 8.67 4.78 -40.88
CA LEU A 96 9.87 3.96 -40.64
C LEU A 96 10.95 4.75 -39.89
N GLY A 97 11.14 6.03 -40.20
CA GLY A 97 12.03 6.90 -39.46
C GLY A 97 11.61 7.10 -38.00
N VAL A 98 10.29 7.27 -37.75
CA VAL A 98 9.75 7.37 -36.39
C VAL A 98 9.87 6.04 -35.66
N ILE A 99 9.60 4.90 -36.31
CA ILE A 99 9.78 3.57 -35.69
C ILE A 99 11.25 3.30 -35.39
N VAL A 100 12.18 3.58 -36.31
CA VAL A 100 13.63 3.42 -36.07
C VAL A 100 14.11 4.36 -34.98
N LEU A 101 13.64 5.60 -34.93
CA LEU A 101 13.94 6.53 -33.85
C LEU A 101 13.36 6.05 -32.52
N LEU A 102 12.12 5.57 -32.50
CA LEU A 102 11.49 5.00 -31.29
C LEU A 102 12.21 3.73 -30.84
N VAL A 103 12.60 2.84 -31.75
CA VAL A 103 13.39 1.64 -31.44
C VAL A 103 14.78 2.01 -30.97
N ALA A 104 15.43 3.02 -31.57
CA ALA A 104 16.72 3.52 -31.14
C ALA A 104 16.64 4.22 -29.77
N LEU A 105 15.60 5.01 -29.52
CA LEU A 105 15.33 5.63 -28.22
C LEU A 105 14.95 4.59 -27.17
N LEU A 106 14.19 3.56 -27.53
CA LEU A 106 13.83 2.45 -26.65
C LEU A 106 15.08 1.61 -26.34
N SER A 107 15.90 1.31 -27.34
CA SER A 107 17.15 0.57 -27.20
C SER A 107 18.21 1.36 -26.43
N ALA A 108 18.31 2.67 -26.67
CA ALA A 108 19.14 3.58 -25.89
C ALA A 108 18.62 3.72 -24.46
N SER A 109 17.30 3.76 -24.24
CA SER A 109 16.69 3.81 -22.91
C SER A 109 16.92 2.50 -22.14
N LEU A 110 16.68 1.34 -22.75
CA LEU A 110 16.98 0.03 -22.16
C LEU A 110 18.48 -0.15 -21.92
N GLY A 111 19.33 0.31 -22.85
CA GLY A 111 20.79 0.32 -22.69
C GLY A 111 21.24 1.25 -21.57
N TYR A 112 20.64 2.43 -21.47
CA TYR A 112 20.93 3.41 -20.44
C TYR A 112 20.55 2.89 -19.04
N GLN A 113 19.40 2.23 -18.91
CA GLN A 113 19.02 1.56 -17.65
C GLN A 113 19.98 0.43 -17.25
N ARG A 114 20.60 -0.25 -18.23
CA ARG A 114 21.61 -1.28 -17.97
C ARG A 114 22.96 -0.72 -17.54
N VAL A 115 23.31 0.52 -17.88
CA VAL A 115 24.64 1.11 -17.59
C VAL A 115 24.64 1.97 -16.33
N GLN A 116 23.51 2.51 -15.89
CA GLN A 116 23.46 3.29 -14.64
C GLN A 116 23.86 2.43 -13.44
N PRO A 117 24.66 2.88 -12.47
CA PRO A 117 24.92 2.09 -11.28
C PRO A 117 23.63 1.90 -10.45
N PRO A 118 23.41 0.74 -9.82
CA PRO A 118 22.33 0.58 -8.86
C PRO A 118 22.54 1.51 -7.66
N ARG A 119 21.44 1.94 -7.04
CA ARG A 119 21.44 2.69 -5.78
C ARG A 119 20.31 2.22 -4.88
N VAL A 120 20.47 2.41 -3.57
CA VAL A 120 19.34 2.25 -2.63
C VAL A 120 18.46 3.50 -2.72
N ILE A 121 17.16 3.31 -2.95
CA ILE A 121 16.19 4.40 -3.11
C ILE A 121 15.26 4.55 -1.91
N ALA A 122 15.07 3.48 -1.13
CA ALA A 122 14.31 3.51 0.10
C ALA A 122 14.77 2.38 1.03
N SER A 123 14.57 2.57 2.33
CA SER A 123 14.71 1.52 3.32
C SER A 123 13.61 1.63 4.38
N SER A 124 13.25 0.50 4.97
CA SER A 124 12.34 0.38 6.10
C SER A 124 13.05 -0.49 7.15
N PRO A 125 13.50 0.08 8.29
CA PRO A 125 13.34 1.46 8.71
C PRO A 125 14.03 2.47 7.80
N ALA A 126 13.52 3.71 7.79
CA ALA A 126 14.18 4.81 7.10
C ALA A 126 15.54 5.09 7.76
N ALA A 127 16.60 5.24 6.95
CA ALA A 127 17.99 5.37 7.43
C ALA A 127 18.26 6.56 8.38
N SER A 128 17.37 7.55 8.42
CA SER A 128 17.45 8.73 9.28
C SER A 128 16.43 8.74 10.43
N SER A 129 15.70 7.64 10.66
CA SER A 129 14.68 7.59 11.71
C SER A 129 15.28 7.32 13.09
N GLN A 130 14.83 8.07 14.10
CA GLN A 130 15.12 7.80 15.52
C GLN A 130 14.07 6.86 16.14
N GLN A 131 13.07 6.43 15.37
CA GLN A 131 12.00 5.57 15.83
C GLN A 131 12.48 4.15 16.11
N LEU A 132 11.98 3.55 17.20
CA LEU A 132 12.23 2.15 17.52
C LEU A 132 11.55 1.25 16.47
N TRP A 133 12.31 0.33 15.89
CA TRP A 133 11.82 -0.58 14.87
C TRP A 133 11.14 -1.80 15.51
N PRO A 134 9.89 -2.14 15.14
CA PRO A 134 9.22 -3.30 15.73
C PRO A 134 9.96 -4.61 15.43
N ILE A 135 10.16 -5.43 16.46
CA ILE A 135 10.92 -6.69 16.35
C ILE A 135 10.34 -7.69 15.34
N TYR A 136 9.04 -7.61 15.01
CA TYR A 136 8.37 -8.50 14.06
C TYR A 136 8.32 -7.97 12.64
N GLN A 137 8.75 -6.73 12.41
CA GLN A 137 8.77 -6.15 11.07
C GLN A 137 10.07 -6.52 10.35
N PRO A 138 9.99 -7.05 9.12
CA PRO A 138 11.17 -7.32 8.33
C PRO A 138 11.84 -6.01 7.93
N ILE A 139 13.14 -6.07 7.71
CA ILE A 139 13.91 -4.95 7.19
C ILE A 139 13.79 -5.00 5.68
N GLU A 140 13.32 -3.90 5.08
CA GLU A 140 13.17 -3.79 3.63
C GLU A 140 14.18 -2.79 3.07
N ILE A 141 14.88 -3.16 2.00
CA ILE A 141 15.81 -2.28 1.29
C ILE A 141 15.44 -2.32 -0.19
N VAL A 142 15.04 -1.17 -0.74
CA VAL A 142 14.60 -1.05 -2.12
C VAL A 142 15.73 -0.46 -2.97
N PHE A 143 16.12 -1.18 -4.02
CA PHE A 143 17.11 -0.74 -4.98
C PHE A 143 16.44 -0.06 -6.18
N SER A 144 17.17 0.80 -6.88
CA SER A 144 16.70 1.47 -8.10
C SER A 144 16.45 0.51 -9.26
N LYS A 145 16.94 -0.73 -9.17
CA LYS A 145 16.81 -1.80 -10.18
C LYS A 145 17.11 -3.18 -9.59
N PRO A 146 16.79 -4.28 -10.29
CA PRO A 146 17.04 -5.63 -9.81
C PRO A 146 18.53 -5.89 -9.57
N MET A 147 18.86 -6.37 -8.37
CA MET A 147 20.23 -6.68 -7.97
C MET A 147 20.61 -8.12 -8.31
N ASN A 148 21.91 -8.45 -8.29
CA ASN A 148 22.36 -9.83 -8.23
C ASN A 148 22.30 -10.29 -6.76
N GLU A 149 21.40 -11.22 -6.47
CA GLU A 149 21.12 -11.67 -5.10
C GLU A 149 22.35 -12.26 -4.41
N GLU A 150 23.11 -13.12 -5.10
CA GLU A 150 24.33 -13.72 -4.57
C GLU A 150 25.41 -12.67 -4.28
N SER A 151 25.58 -11.71 -5.19
CA SER A 151 26.54 -10.61 -5.02
C SER A 151 26.17 -9.72 -3.83
N VAL A 152 24.89 -9.40 -3.66
CA VAL A 152 24.41 -8.63 -2.49
C VAL A 152 24.60 -9.43 -1.21
N LEU A 153 24.27 -10.72 -1.18
CA LEU A 153 24.47 -11.58 -0.02
C LEU A 153 25.97 -11.67 0.35
N ALA A 154 26.87 -11.86 -0.60
CA ALA A 154 28.32 -11.86 -0.33
C ALA A 154 28.79 -10.55 0.32
N ASN A 155 28.18 -9.44 -0.07
CA ASN A 155 28.49 -8.08 0.39
C ASN A 155 27.60 -7.55 1.53
N LEU A 156 26.69 -8.37 2.06
CA LEU A 156 25.79 -8.00 3.15
C LEU A 156 26.47 -8.24 4.51
N ARG A 157 26.37 -7.27 5.42
CA ARG A 157 26.79 -7.40 6.83
C ARG A 157 25.61 -7.03 7.71
N ILE A 158 25.35 -7.86 8.72
CA ILE A 158 24.31 -7.65 9.71
C ILE A 158 24.96 -7.72 11.08
N VAL A 159 24.74 -6.70 11.90
CA VAL A 159 25.13 -6.63 13.30
C VAL A 159 23.83 -6.61 14.12
N PRO A 160 23.71 -7.39 15.22
CA PRO A 160 24.75 -8.23 15.86
C PRO A 160 25.15 -9.49 15.04
N PRO A 161 26.36 -10.04 15.27
CA PRO A 161 26.84 -11.21 14.54
C PRO A 161 25.97 -12.45 14.78
N GLY A 162 25.80 -13.28 13.75
CA GLY A 162 24.93 -14.47 13.76
C GLY A 162 23.50 -14.22 13.27
N GLU A 163 23.03 -12.96 13.29
CA GLU A 163 21.71 -12.60 12.75
C GLU A 163 21.58 -12.86 11.25
N ARG A 164 22.69 -12.73 10.50
CA ARG A 164 22.71 -13.01 9.06
C ARG A 164 22.33 -14.45 8.71
N ASP A 165 22.71 -15.41 9.55
CA ASP A 165 22.43 -16.83 9.31
C ASP A 165 21.07 -17.23 9.89
N ARG A 166 20.60 -16.50 10.92
CA ARG A 166 19.30 -16.73 11.58
C ARG A 166 18.13 -16.15 10.80
N LEU A 167 18.27 -14.94 10.29
CA LEU A 167 17.20 -14.21 9.63
C LEU A 167 17.03 -14.72 8.19
N PRO A 168 15.82 -15.13 7.78
CA PRO A 168 15.58 -15.47 6.39
C PRO A 168 15.74 -14.21 5.53
N ILE A 169 16.38 -14.37 4.38
CA ILE A 169 16.60 -13.31 3.41
C ILE A 169 15.88 -13.70 2.13
N SER A 170 14.99 -12.83 1.66
CA SER A 170 14.22 -13.04 0.45
C SER A 170 14.22 -11.79 -0.43
N TRP A 171 13.74 -11.96 -1.66
CA TRP A 171 13.71 -10.92 -2.68
C TRP A 171 12.32 -10.77 -3.27
N ASN A 172 11.89 -9.52 -3.43
CA ASN A 172 10.70 -9.17 -4.20
C ASN A 172 11.11 -8.16 -5.29
N GLY A 173 11.48 -8.67 -6.45
CA GLY A 173 11.93 -7.88 -7.59
C GLY A 173 13.23 -7.11 -7.31
N SER A 174 13.12 -5.83 -7.00
CA SER A 174 14.26 -4.96 -6.62
C SER A 174 14.31 -4.65 -5.14
N LYS A 175 13.50 -5.34 -4.32
CA LYS A 175 13.42 -5.18 -2.88
C LYS A 175 14.06 -6.38 -2.19
N LEU A 176 15.08 -6.11 -1.37
CA LEU A 176 15.65 -7.06 -0.42
C LEU A 176 14.84 -7.03 0.87
N VAL A 177 14.46 -8.20 1.36
CA VAL A 177 13.71 -8.38 2.60
C VAL A 177 14.54 -9.25 3.55
N ILE A 178 14.79 -8.77 4.76
CA ILE A 178 15.57 -9.46 5.79
C ILE A 178 14.67 -9.68 7.01
N GLY A 179 14.59 -10.93 7.49
CA GLY A 179 13.71 -11.33 8.58
C GLY A 179 12.38 -11.94 8.13
N ALA A 180 12.15 -12.07 6.82
CA ALA A 180 10.99 -12.75 6.25
C ALA A 180 11.32 -13.39 4.88
N ASP A 181 10.77 -14.58 4.63
CA ASP A 181 10.66 -15.23 3.31
C ASP A 181 9.21 -15.69 3.05
N GLU A 182 8.96 -16.40 1.95
CA GLU A 182 7.63 -16.91 1.59
C GLU A 182 7.05 -17.90 2.61
N THR A 183 7.91 -18.56 3.39
CA THR A 183 7.56 -19.69 4.25
C THR A 183 7.61 -19.36 5.74
N ARG A 184 8.40 -18.36 6.14
CA ARG A 184 8.64 -18.03 7.55
C ARG A 184 9.07 -16.59 7.75
N ARG A 185 8.67 -16.04 8.90
CA ARG A 185 9.18 -14.77 9.43
C ARG A 185 9.89 -15.03 10.74
N VAL A 186 11.02 -14.37 10.95
CA VAL A 186 11.84 -14.52 12.14
C VAL A 186 12.01 -13.16 12.79
N ALA A 187 11.56 -13.05 14.03
CA ALA A 187 11.65 -11.82 14.79
C ALA A 187 13.11 -11.38 15.01
N LEU A 188 13.36 -10.09 14.90
CA LEU A 188 14.58 -9.43 15.31
C LEU A 188 14.74 -9.50 16.84
N LEU A 189 15.97 -9.42 17.31
CA LEU A 189 16.28 -9.37 18.73
C LEU A 189 15.69 -8.09 19.34
N PRO A 190 15.05 -8.17 20.52
CA PRO A 190 14.52 -6.99 21.20
C PRO A 190 15.63 -6.11 21.76
N ASP A 191 15.33 -4.82 21.94
CA ASP A 191 16.23 -3.82 22.55
C ASP A 191 17.63 -3.74 21.93
N THR A 192 17.76 -4.17 20.68
CA THR A 192 19.03 -4.41 20.01
C THR A 192 19.28 -3.35 18.94
N VAL A 193 20.50 -2.84 18.87
CA VAL A 193 20.90 -1.96 17.77
C VAL A 193 21.32 -2.83 16.59
N TYR A 194 20.55 -2.75 15.51
CA TYR A 194 20.88 -3.37 14.25
C TYR A 194 21.66 -2.41 13.37
N GLN A 195 22.71 -2.94 12.74
CA GLN A 195 23.41 -2.25 11.66
C GLN A 195 23.48 -3.18 10.46
N ILE A 196 22.81 -2.76 9.38
CA ILE A 196 22.80 -3.45 8.09
C ILE A 196 23.69 -2.67 7.15
N ALA A 197 24.73 -3.31 6.62
CA ALA A 197 25.60 -2.71 5.62
C ALA A 197 25.61 -3.53 4.33
N ILE A 198 25.46 -2.84 3.21
CA ILE A 198 25.62 -3.40 1.87
C ILE A 198 26.82 -2.72 1.25
N LEU A 199 27.91 -3.47 1.07
CA LEU A 199 29.19 -2.92 0.61
C LEU A 199 29.08 -2.42 -0.84
N ALA A 200 29.89 -1.41 -1.17
CA ALA A 200 29.94 -0.79 -2.50
C ALA A 200 30.18 -1.77 -3.66
N GLU A 201 30.78 -2.93 -3.38
CA GLU A 201 31.08 -3.99 -4.34
C GLU A 201 29.86 -4.87 -4.68
N ALA A 202 28.70 -4.67 -4.03
CA ALA A 202 27.48 -5.37 -4.42
C ALA A 202 27.06 -4.99 -5.84
N GLU A 203 26.78 -6.00 -6.67
CA GLU A 203 26.49 -5.81 -8.09
C GLU A 203 25.01 -6.04 -8.42
N ASP A 204 24.55 -5.38 -9.49
CA ASP A 204 23.29 -5.71 -10.13
C ASP A 204 23.41 -6.92 -11.06
N ARG A 205 22.28 -7.35 -11.63
CA ARG A 205 22.25 -8.48 -12.59
C ARG A 205 22.98 -8.23 -13.91
N TRP A 206 23.52 -7.03 -14.12
CA TRP A 206 24.28 -6.62 -15.31
C TRP A 206 25.76 -6.34 -14.99
N GLY A 207 26.21 -6.57 -13.75
CA GLY A 207 27.60 -6.40 -13.32
C GLY A 207 27.98 -4.96 -12.91
N ASN A 208 27.00 -4.06 -12.77
CA ASN A 208 27.29 -2.71 -12.26
C ASN A 208 27.28 -2.71 -10.74
N ARG A 209 28.29 -2.10 -10.14
CA ARG A 209 28.46 -1.99 -8.69
C ARG A 209 27.59 -0.90 -8.08
N LEU A 210 27.17 -1.10 -6.83
CA LEU A 210 26.50 -0.09 -6.00
C LEU A 210 27.34 1.18 -5.84
N GLY A 211 28.67 1.04 -5.83
CA GLY A 211 29.63 2.16 -5.87
C GLY A 211 29.78 2.90 -4.54
N THR A 212 28.75 2.87 -3.69
CA THR A 212 28.76 3.43 -2.34
C THR A 212 28.24 2.42 -1.34
N THR A 213 28.94 2.25 -0.22
CA THR A 213 28.46 1.38 0.87
C THR A 213 27.22 2.01 1.50
N PHE A 214 26.10 1.28 1.49
CA PHE A 214 24.88 1.66 2.19
C PHE A 214 24.95 1.13 3.63
N VAL A 215 24.63 1.97 4.61
CA VAL A 215 24.57 1.60 6.02
C VAL A 215 23.23 2.06 6.59
N LEU A 216 22.49 1.13 7.16
CA LEU A 216 21.24 1.35 7.87
C LEU A 216 21.45 0.97 9.33
N THR A 217 21.31 1.94 10.23
CA THR A 217 21.39 1.72 11.68
C THR A 217 20.07 2.06 12.32
N PHE A 218 19.53 1.16 13.13
CA PHE A 218 18.29 1.38 13.86
C PHE A 218 18.29 0.55 15.15
N ARG A 219 17.41 0.89 16.08
CA ARG A 219 17.24 0.16 17.34
C ARG A 219 15.87 -0.51 17.34
N THR A 220 15.81 -1.77 17.72
CA THR A 220 14.55 -2.48 17.83
C THR A 220 13.79 -2.14 19.11
N SER A 221 12.47 -2.27 19.06
CA SER A 221 11.61 -2.15 20.24
C SER A 221 11.92 -3.24 21.26
N SER A 222 11.55 -2.99 22.51
CA SER A 222 11.53 -4.02 23.54
C SER A 222 10.50 -5.11 23.20
N ALA A 223 10.71 -6.34 23.68
CA ALA A 223 9.73 -7.43 23.56
C ALA A 223 8.49 -7.22 24.46
N ILE A 224 8.60 -6.29 25.41
CA ILE A 224 7.57 -5.88 26.35
C ILE A 224 7.44 -4.37 26.16
N VAL A 225 6.22 -3.87 25.96
CA VAL A 225 5.84 -2.45 25.78
C VAL A 225 5.50 -2.06 24.34
N HIS A 226 4.18 -2.07 24.08
CA HIS A 226 3.49 -1.10 23.24
C HIS A 226 4.12 0.30 23.35
N ALA A 227 4.67 0.83 22.26
CA ALA A 227 4.94 2.26 22.17
C ALA A 227 3.72 2.96 21.55
N ILE A 228 3.00 3.67 22.41
CA ILE A 228 2.11 4.77 22.08
C ILE A 228 2.92 5.76 21.25
N GLU A 229 2.60 5.92 19.96
CA GLU A 229 3.10 7.08 19.20
C GLU A 229 2.35 8.32 19.67
N THR A 230 3.07 9.24 20.29
CA THR A 230 2.61 10.62 20.49
C THR A 230 2.80 11.36 19.16
N PRO A 231 1.75 11.79 18.43
CA PRO A 231 1.95 12.62 17.25
C PRO A 231 2.44 14.01 17.68
N THR A 232 3.53 14.46 17.07
CA THR A 232 4.01 15.84 17.15
C THR A 232 2.94 16.76 16.54
N PRO A 233 2.48 17.82 17.23
CA PRO A 233 1.45 18.70 16.67
C PRO A 233 2.02 19.55 15.53
N THR A 234 1.44 19.36 14.34
CA THR A 234 1.51 20.30 13.20
C THR A 234 0.98 21.67 13.65
N PRO A 235 1.61 22.80 13.28
CA PRO A 235 1.10 24.13 13.62
C PRO A 235 -0.30 24.35 13.03
N ALA A 236 -1.25 24.68 13.90
CA ALA A 236 -2.64 24.91 13.52
C ALA A 236 -2.77 26.11 12.55
N VAL A 237 -3.45 25.88 11.43
CA VAL A 237 -4.02 26.93 10.58
C VAL A 237 -5.21 27.54 11.35
N PRO A 238 -5.31 28.87 11.51
CA PRO A 238 -6.43 29.47 12.23
C PRO A 238 -7.75 29.28 11.46
N PRO A 239 -8.88 29.12 12.16
CA PRO A 239 -10.16 28.83 11.53
C PRO A 239 -10.73 30.05 10.78
N PRO A 240 -11.59 29.84 9.75
CA PRO A 240 -12.22 30.94 9.03
C PRO A 240 -13.23 31.68 9.92
N THR A 241 -13.19 33.01 9.82
CA THR A 241 -14.06 33.98 10.48
C THR A 241 -15.55 33.65 10.24
N PRO A 242 -16.41 33.64 11.29
CA PRO A 242 -17.86 33.45 11.11
C PRO A 242 -18.51 34.67 10.44
N PRO A 243 -19.62 34.49 9.68
CA PRO A 243 -20.31 35.60 9.03
C PRO A 243 -21.03 36.48 10.04
N ILE A 244 -21.00 37.78 9.76
CA ILE A 244 -21.59 38.88 10.52
C ILE A 244 -23.10 38.67 10.67
N ALA A 245 -23.59 38.56 11.91
CA ALA A 245 -25.01 38.63 12.23
C ALA A 245 -25.43 40.10 12.39
N THR A 246 -26.36 40.55 11.54
CA THR A 246 -26.98 41.88 11.59
C THR A 246 -27.77 42.06 12.89
N THR A 247 -27.35 43.00 13.74
CA THR A 247 -28.03 43.36 14.98
C THR A 247 -29.20 44.33 14.72
N VAL A 248 -30.39 44.02 15.24
CA VAL A 248 -31.50 44.96 15.47
C VAL A 248 -31.44 45.42 16.94
N PRO A 249 -31.54 46.71 17.27
CA PRO A 249 -31.35 47.19 18.64
C PRO A 249 -32.65 47.14 19.46
N THR A 250 -32.53 46.91 20.76
CA THR A 250 -33.60 47.08 21.76
C THR A 250 -32.97 47.69 23.03
N PRO A 251 -33.64 48.64 23.72
CA PRO A 251 -32.97 49.66 24.51
C PRO A 251 -32.61 49.24 25.95
N THR A 252 -31.56 49.92 26.43
CA THR A 252 -30.89 49.86 27.74
C THR A 252 -31.73 50.43 28.90
N PRO A 253 -31.66 49.86 30.12
CA PRO A 253 -31.93 50.57 31.38
C PRO A 253 -30.64 50.98 32.12
N PRO A 254 -30.69 52.03 32.98
CA PRO A 254 -29.53 52.83 33.35
C PRO A 254 -28.73 52.31 34.56
N ALA A 255 -27.48 52.77 34.63
CA ALA A 255 -26.46 52.44 35.64
C ALA A 255 -26.74 53.06 37.03
N PRO A 256 -26.22 52.45 38.14
CA PRO A 256 -26.08 53.13 39.41
C PRO A 256 -24.66 53.77 39.57
N PRO A 257 -24.54 54.85 40.37
CA PRO A 257 -23.34 55.69 40.48
C PRO A 257 -22.34 55.19 41.56
N PRO A 258 -21.12 55.78 41.66
CA PRO A 258 -20.00 55.21 42.39
C PRO A 258 -19.87 55.66 43.87
N VAL A 259 -19.24 54.76 44.65
CA VAL A 259 -18.46 54.81 45.93
C VAL A 259 -18.43 56.12 46.76
N PRO A 260 -18.35 56.04 48.11
CA PRO A 260 -17.02 56.09 48.76
C PRO A 260 -16.86 55.25 50.05
N LEU A 261 -15.60 54.96 50.40
CA LEU A 261 -15.09 54.51 51.71
C LEU A 261 -15.04 55.72 52.68
N PRO A 262 -15.24 55.58 54.02
CA PRO A 262 -14.06 55.52 54.92
C PRO A 262 -14.24 54.79 56.29
N THR A 263 -13.12 54.21 56.75
CA THR A 263 -12.43 54.33 58.07
C THR A 263 -13.15 54.40 59.44
N ALA A 264 -12.73 53.46 60.31
CA ALA A 264 -12.39 53.55 61.76
C ALA A 264 -13.41 53.37 62.90
N ALA A 265 -12.85 52.77 63.98
CA ALA A 265 -13.18 52.79 65.42
C ALA A 265 -14.33 51.87 65.87
N THR A 266 -14.10 50.82 66.68
CA THR A 266 -13.69 50.73 68.11
C THR A 266 -14.91 50.71 69.06
N SER A 267 -14.83 49.79 70.04
CA SER A 267 -15.68 49.63 71.24
C SER A 267 -17.09 49.06 71.00
N ASP A 268 -17.71 48.30 71.89
CA ASP A 268 -17.33 47.59 73.12
C ASP A 268 -18.51 46.65 73.44
N GLU A 269 -18.28 45.68 74.33
CA GLU A 269 -19.28 45.13 75.27
C GLU A 269 -20.55 44.40 74.79
N GLN A 270 -20.59 43.09 75.06
CA GLN A 270 -21.20 42.52 76.28
C GLN A 270 -22.00 41.22 76.03
N SER A 271 -21.61 40.19 76.79
CA SER A 271 -22.40 39.10 77.40
C SER A 271 -23.46 38.40 76.54
N THR A 272 -23.31 37.11 76.22
CA THR A 272 -23.73 35.93 77.01
C THR A 272 -23.70 34.77 75.98
N THR A 273 -23.35 33.51 76.19
CA THR A 273 -23.55 32.55 77.29
C THR A 273 -22.73 31.29 76.96
N HIS A 274 -22.20 30.65 78.01
CA HIS A 274 -21.61 29.29 78.12
C HIS A 274 -22.58 28.19 77.59
N PRO A 275 -22.19 26.91 77.30
CA PRO A 275 -21.11 26.16 77.93
C PRO A 275 -20.18 25.28 77.07
N ALA A 276 -19.09 24.90 77.74
CA ALA A 276 -17.92 24.15 77.30
C ALA A 276 -18.09 22.60 77.45
N PRO A 277 -17.08 21.78 77.04
CA PRO A 277 -17.18 20.37 76.64
C PRO A 277 -17.01 19.35 77.79
N PRO A 278 -17.12 18.02 77.56
CA PRO A 278 -17.01 17.04 78.63
C PRO A 278 -15.55 16.61 78.88
N VAL A 279 -15.17 16.46 80.14
CA VAL A 279 -13.91 15.82 80.56
C VAL A 279 -14.17 14.78 81.64
N VAL A 280 -13.44 13.69 81.48
CA VAL A 280 -13.45 12.41 82.18
C VAL A 280 -12.86 12.52 83.61
N VAL A 281 -13.39 11.65 84.46
CA VAL A 281 -13.16 11.44 85.90
C VAL A 281 -11.72 11.08 86.25
N SER A 282 -11.22 11.63 87.36
CA SER A 282 -10.02 11.19 88.11
C SER A 282 -10.42 10.50 89.43
N PRO A 283 -9.51 9.71 90.03
CA PRO A 283 -9.41 9.66 91.49
C PRO A 283 -7.97 9.86 92.04
N PRO A 284 -7.82 10.07 93.36
CA PRO A 284 -6.76 10.89 93.95
C PRO A 284 -5.74 10.09 94.80
N VAL A 285 -4.53 10.63 95.03
CA VAL A 285 -3.72 10.34 96.24
C VAL A 285 -2.91 11.56 96.70
N LEU A 286 -2.86 11.67 98.03
CA LEU A 286 -2.33 12.64 99.00
C LEU A 286 -0.82 12.97 98.96
N GLY A 287 -0.45 14.16 99.49
CA GLY A 287 0.82 14.39 100.22
C GLY A 287 1.57 15.72 99.93
N PRO A 288 1.92 16.56 100.93
CA PRO A 288 2.47 17.92 100.75
C PRO A 288 4.02 18.05 100.77
N SER A 289 4.54 19.12 100.11
CA SER A 289 5.74 20.00 100.34
C SER A 289 7.00 19.50 101.10
N PRO A 290 8.25 19.99 100.87
CA PRO A 290 8.59 21.39 100.54
C PRO A 290 9.80 21.69 99.60
N THR A 291 9.78 22.93 99.10
CA THR A 291 10.85 23.90 98.80
C THR A 291 12.33 23.45 98.79
N ALA A 292 13.01 23.66 97.65
CA ALA A 292 14.39 24.19 97.59
C ALA A 292 14.72 24.78 96.19
N THR A 293 15.32 25.97 96.18
CA THR A 293 15.96 26.71 95.06
C THR A 293 16.98 27.64 95.75
N PRO A 294 18.12 28.07 95.17
CA PRO A 294 18.75 27.85 93.85
C PRO A 294 20.23 27.38 93.97
N THR A 295 20.96 27.24 92.85
CA THR A 295 22.33 27.82 92.59
C THR A 295 22.88 27.32 91.23
N PRO A 296 23.64 28.14 90.46
CA PRO A 296 23.74 28.05 89.00
C PRO A 296 24.87 27.13 88.48
N SER A 297 24.71 26.69 87.24
CA SER A 297 25.63 25.82 86.49
C SER A 297 26.59 26.63 85.60
N PRO A 298 27.87 26.22 85.42
CA PRO A 298 28.88 26.99 84.71
C PRO A 298 28.78 26.93 83.17
N THR A 299 29.16 28.07 82.59
CA THR A 299 29.39 28.40 81.18
C THR A 299 30.31 27.45 80.42
N PRO A 300 29.98 27.14 79.15
CA PRO A 300 30.99 26.93 78.11
C PRO A 300 30.83 27.86 76.88
N ALA A 301 31.97 28.48 76.54
CA ALA A 301 32.50 28.94 75.24
C ALA A 301 31.65 29.76 74.23
N PRO A 302 32.26 30.79 73.58
CA PRO A 302 31.55 31.71 72.69
C PRO A 302 31.27 31.09 71.30
N ALA A 303 30.05 31.28 70.82
CA ALA A 303 29.63 30.96 69.45
C ALA A 303 29.99 32.11 68.48
N PRO A 304 30.29 31.81 67.20
CA PRO A 304 30.71 32.80 66.20
C PRO A 304 29.61 33.81 65.85
N THR A 305 30.06 35.01 65.49
CA THR A 305 29.30 36.19 65.05
C THR A 305 28.30 35.89 63.92
N PRO A 306 27.10 36.49 63.93
CA PRO A 306 26.06 36.25 62.92
C PRO A 306 26.39 36.85 61.55
N THR A 307 26.23 36.03 60.50
CA THR A 307 26.18 36.43 59.08
C THR A 307 24.78 36.98 58.76
N PRO A 308 24.64 38.05 57.95
CA PRO A 308 23.35 38.70 57.70
C PRO A 308 22.31 37.78 57.05
N THR A 309 21.09 37.87 57.58
CA THR A 309 19.86 37.23 57.11
C THR A 309 19.54 37.63 55.66
N PRO A 310 19.36 36.69 54.71
CA PRO A 310 18.78 37.00 53.41
C PRO A 310 17.28 37.26 53.56
N GLU A 311 16.83 38.33 52.91
CA GLU A 311 15.44 38.76 52.77
C GLU A 311 14.54 37.63 52.19
N PRO A 312 13.30 37.44 52.67
CA PRO A 312 12.46 36.34 52.21
C PRO A 312 12.02 36.56 50.76
N ILE A 313 12.43 35.63 49.89
CA ILE A 313 11.93 35.49 48.52
C ILE A 313 10.44 35.11 48.59
N PRO A 314 9.54 35.77 47.85
CA PRO A 314 8.13 35.37 47.81
C PRO A 314 8.02 33.92 47.31
N VAL A 315 7.43 33.06 48.14
CA VAL A 315 7.13 31.67 47.80
C VAL A 315 6.07 31.68 46.71
N LEU A 316 6.48 31.27 45.50
CA LEU A 316 5.55 30.94 44.45
C LEU A 316 4.74 29.72 44.91
N ILE A 317 3.47 29.94 45.24
CA ILE A 317 2.50 28.85 45.43
C ILE A 317 2.36 28.11 44.10
N THR A 318 3.04 26.96 43.99
CA THR A 318 2.79 26.00 42.91
C THR A 318 1.33 25.55 43.03
N PRO A 319 0.49 25.71 42.00
CA PRO A 319 -0.86 25.16 42.04
C PRO A 319 -0.75 23.65 42.22
N THR A 320 -1.45 23.11 43.22
CA THR A 320 -1.71 21.68 43.35
C THR A 320 -2.15 21.14 41.99
N PRO A 321 -1.52 20.10 41.41
CA PRO A 321 -1.95 19.59 40.12
C PRO A 321 -3.42 19.17 40.24
N THR A 322 -4.28 19.87 39.49
CA THR A 322 -5.65 19.43 39.25
C THR A 322 -5.57 18.02 38.69
N PRO A 323 -6.34 17.03 39.19
CA PRO A 323 -6.35 15.70 38.60
C PRO A 323 -6.71 15.85 37.12
N SER A 324 -5.74 15.57 36.25
CA SER A 324 -5.94 15.58 34.81
C SER A 324 -7.08 14.62 34.50
N THR A 325 -8.21 15.15 34.01
CA THR A 325 -9.23 14.32 33.39
C THR A 325 -8.54 13.51 32.29
N PRO A 326 -8.64 12.17 32.29
CA PRO A 326 -7.99 11.36 31.26
C PRO A 326 -8.46 11.84 29.89
N GLU A 327 -7.50 12.09 29.00
CA GLU A 327 -7.77 12.53 27.64
C GLU A 327 -8.64 11.47 26.93
N PRO A 328 -9.72 11.86 26.22
CA PRO A 328 -10.63 10.89 25.63
C PRO A 328 -9.92 10.05 24.57
N ILE A 329 -10.03 8.72 24.66
CA ILE A 329 -9.42 7.80 23.70
C ILE A 329 -10.10 8.00 22.33
N PRO A 330 -9.35 8.35 21.28
CA PRO A 330 -9.96 8.75 20.01
C PRO A 330 -10.42 7.52 19.20
N VAL A 331 -11.57 7.67 18.54
CA VAL A 331 -12.03 6.77 17.46
C VAL A 331 -11.89 7.54 16.15
N THR A 332 -11.13 7.01 15.19
CA THR A 332 -10.74 7.75 13.97
C THR A 332 -10.93 6.92 12.70
N GLY A 333 -10.90 7.58 11.53
CA GLY A 333 -11.02 6.92 10.23
C GLY A 333 -12.38 6.24 10.01
N ALA A 334 -12.36 5.04 9.41
CA ALA A 334 -13.57 4.27 9.12
C ALA A 334 -14.33 3.85 10.40
N PHE A 335 -13.61 3.60 11.51
CA PHE A 335 -14.24 3.35 12.81
C PHE A 335 -15.01 4.57 13.32
N ALA A 336 -14.49 5.79 13.11
CA ALA A 336 -15.20 7.01 13.51
C ALA A 336 -16.54 7.15 12.77
N LYS A 337 -16.52 6.93 11.44
CA LYS A 337 -17.74 6.98 10.63
C LYS A 337 -18.80 5.99 11.14
N LEU A 338 -18.40 4.75 11.42
CA LEU A 338 -19.30 3.72 11.92
C LEU A 338 -19.80 4.04 13.34
N TYR A 339 -18.87 4.32 14.26
CA TYR A 339 -19.17 4.48 15.68
C TYR A 339 -20.01 5.74 15.96
N TRP A 340 -19.65 6.89 15.39
CA TRP A 340 -20.41 8.13 15.56
C TRP A 340 -21.65 8.21 14.67
N GLY A 341 -21.67 7.47 13.56
CA GLY A 341 -22.80 7.42 12.63
C GLY A 341 -23.89 6.40 12.99
N ASN A 342 -23.63 5.49 13.92
CA ASN A 342 -24.57 4.42 14.31
C ASN A 342 -24.73 4.34 15.84
N GLN A 343 -25.81 4.95 16.33
CA GLN A 343 -26.12 5.01 17.76
C GLN A 343 -26.29 3.62 18.40
N THR A 344 -26.81 2.64 17.66
CA THR A 344 -26.94 1.26 18.16
C THR A 344 -25.58 0.60 18.34
N VAL A 345 -24.67 0.74 17.37
CA VAL A 345 -23.29 0.22 17.47
C VAL A 345 -22.57 0.89 18.65
N GLN A 346 -22.69 2.21 18.79
CA GLN A 346 -22.09 2.96 19.89
C GLN A 346 -22.58 2.48 21.26
N GLN A 347 -23.90 2.35 21.44
CA GLN A 347 -24.49 1.90 22.71
C GLN A 347 -24.06 0.47 23.07
N ARG A 348 -23.91 -0.40 22.06
CA ARG A 348 -23.52 -1.79 22.28
C ARG A 348 -22.03 -1.98 22.51
N LEU A 349 -21.18 -1.12 21.94
CA LEU A 349 -19.72 -1.17 22.16
C LEU A 349 -19.30 -0.46 23.45
N GLY A 350 -20.00 0.61 23.85
CA GLY A 350 -19.59 1.46 24.97
C GLY A 350 -18.42 2.38 24.61
N ALA A 351 -17.71 2.89 25.61
CA ALA A 351 -16.57 3.78 25.40
C ALA A 351 -15.34 3.03 24.86
N PRO A 352 -14.48 3.68 24.04
CA PRO A 352 -13.21 3.09 23.62
C PRO A 352 -12.28 2.92 24.84
N VAL A 353 -11.70 1.73 25.02
CA VAL A 353 -10.80 1.42 26.15
C VAL A 353 -9.33 1.42 25.76
N SER A 354 -9.03 1.42 24.46
CA SER A 354 -7.68 1.54 23.93
C SER A 354 -7.67 2.29 22.58
N PRO A 355 -6.56 2.95 22.21
CA PRO A 355 -6.38 3.47 20.87
C PRO A 355 -6.46 2.35 19.82
N ALA A 356 -6.88 2.70 18.61
CA ALA A 356 -6.83 1.75 17.50
C ALA A 356 -5.37 1.40 17.16
N VAL A 357 -5.09 0.10 17.02
CA VAL A 357 -3.80 -0.44 16.60
C VAL A 357 -3.93 -1.14 15.24
N THR A 358 -2.85 -1.21 14.48
CA THR A 358 -2.81 -2.04 13.27
C THR A 358 -1.92 -3.24 13.54
N VAL A 359 -2.45 -4.44 13.31
CA VAL A 359 -1.78 -5.70 13.60
C VAL A 359 -1.75 -6.57 12.36
N ASN A 360 -0.74 -7.44 12.25
CA ASN A 360 -0.76 -8.47 11.22
C ASN A 360 -1.95 -9.39 11.49
N ALA A 361 -2.71 -9.65 10.43
CA ALA A 361 -3.88 -10.48 10.52
C ALA A 361 -4.09 -11.20 9.19
N ALA A 362 -4.78 -12.32 9.27
CA ALA A 362 -5.25 -13.06 8.11
C ALA A 362 -6.73 -13.35 8.25
N GLU A 363 -7.43 -13.50 7.13
CA GLU A 363 -8.82 -13.95 7.12
C GLU A 363 -9.04 -15.05 6.08
N LEU A 364 -10.00 -15.91 6.37
CA LEU A 364 -10.48 -16.93 5.45
C LEU A 364 -12.00 -16.94 5.44
N VAL A 365 -12.57 -16.91 4.24
CA VAL A 365 -14.01 -16.87 4.02
C VAL A 365 -14.55 -18.30 3.86
N PHE A 366 -15.68 -18.55 4.53
CA PHE A 366 -16.42 -19.80 4.49
C PHE A 366 -17.83 -19.56 3.96
N GLN A 367 -18.51 -20.64 3.55
CA GLN A 367 -19.89 -20.56 3.05
C GLN A 367 -20.86 -19.85 4.01
N ARG A 368 -20.63 -19.97 5.32
CA ARG A 368 -21.51 -19.44 6.38
C ARG A 368 -20.73 -18.69 7.45
N GLY A 369 -19.63 -18.04 7.09
CA GLY A 369 -18.91 -17.22 8.05
C GLY A 369 -17.50 -16.88 7.61
N ILE A 370 -16.75 -16.32 8.55
CA ILE A 370 -15.39 -15.85 8.34
C ILE A 370 -14.58 -16.26 9.57
N MET A 371 -13.34 -16.65 9.36
CA MET A 371 -12.37 -16.71 10.45
C MET A 371 -11.33 -15.62 10.24
N VAL A 372 -10.99 -14.89 11.31
CA VAL A 372 -9.96 -13.85 11.31
C VAL A 372 -8.93 -14.22 12.36
N GLU A 373 -7.69 -14.38 11.94
CA GLU A 373 -6.55 -14.63 12.80
C GLU A 373 -5.81 -13.33 13.06
N ARG A 374 -5.58 -13.05 14.34
CA ARG A 374 -4.81 -11.92 14.85
C ARG A 374 -3.47 -12.42 15.36
N PHE A 375 -2.38 -11.98 14.74
CA PHE A 375 -1.07 -12.61 14.91
C PHE A 375 -0.33 -12.15 16.17
N ASP A 376 -0.57 -10.92 16.64
CA ASP A 376 0.08 -10.38 17.85
C ASP A 376 -0.43 -11.04 19.14
N THR A 377 -1.70 -11.46 19.16
CA THR A 377 -2.30 -12.17 20.30
C THR A 377 -2.50 -13.66 20.06
N MET A 378 -2.09 -14.18 18.90
CA MET A 378 -2.30 -15.58 18.50
C MET A 378 -3.76 -16.00 18.73
N THR A 379 -4.69 -15.17 18.26
CA THR A 379 -6.13 -15.33 18.52
C THR A 379 -6.88 -15.45 17.22
N ILE A 380 -7.75 -16.45 17.11
CA ILE A 380 -8.61 -16.68 15.96
C ILE A 380 -10.04 -16.37 16.35
N TYR A 381 -10.61 -15.37 15.70
CA TYR A 381 -12.02 -15.01 15.78
C TYR A 381 -12.80 -15.83 14.75
N ILE A 382 -13.86 -16.47 15.20
CA ILE A 382 -14.78 -17.27 14.37
C ILE A 382 -16.09 -16.50 14.34
N LEU A 383 -16.48 -16.01 13.15
CA LEU A 383 -17.65 -15.19 12.92
C LEU A 383 -18.65 -15.97 12.06
N GLU A 384 -19.72 -16.48 12.67
CA GLU A 384 -20.72 -17.31 11.99
C GLU A 384 -21.86 -16.47 11.39
N ALA A 385 -22.44 -16.90 10.27
CA ALA A 385 -23.55 -16.22 9.61
C ALA A 385 -24.81 -16.10 10.48
N ALA A 386 -24.93 -16.91 11.53
CA ALA A 386 -25.96 -16.77 12.56
C ALA A 386 -25.77 -15.53 13.47
N SER A 387 -24.85 -14.63 13.11
CA SER A 387 -24.46 -13.44 13.89
C SER A 387 -23.87 -13.78 15.26
N THR A 388 -23.36 -14.99 15.45
CA THR A 388 -22.63 -15.41 16.66
C THR A 388 -21.13 -15.41 16.40
N TRP A 389 -20.34 -15.00 17.38
CA TRP A 389 -18.89 -15.10 17.29
C TRP A 389 -18.27 -15.66 18.56
N ARG A 390 -17.07 -16.21 18.41
CA ARG A 390 -16.20 -16.59 19.52
C ARG A 390 -14.75 -16.44 19.12
N SER A 391 -13.85 -16.42 20.11
CA SER A 391 -12.41 -16.46 19.87
C SER A 391 -11.78 -17.71 20.48
N VAL A 392 -10.76 -18.24 19.82
CA VAL A 392 -9.91 -19.30 20.36
C VAL A 392 -8.44 -18.91 20.23
N ALA A 393 -7.58 -19.49 21.07
CA ALA A 393 -6.14 -19.35 20.89
C ALA A 393 -5.68 -20.16 19.66
N GLU A 394 -4.63 -19.69 19.01
CA GLU A 394 -3.97 -20.42 17.93
C GLU A 394 -3.47 -21.78 18.43
N PRO A 395 -3.81 -22.90 17.75
CA PRO A 395 -3.26 -24.20 18.10
C PRO A 395 -1.76 -24.26 17.77
N PRO A 396 -0.97 -25.09 18.48
CA PRO A 396 0.43 -25.29 18.13
C PRO A 396 0.57 -25.81 16.69
N PRO A 397 1.62 -25.41 15.95
CA PRO A 397 1.80 -25.85 14.58
C PRO A 397 2.00 -27.36 14.50
N ILE A 398 1.39 -27.99 13.50
CA ILE A 398 1.56 -29.42 13.19
C ILE A 398 2.47 -29.59 11.97
N ASP A 399 3.20 -30.70 11.91
CA ASP A 399 4.13 -31.05 10.83
C ASP A 399 3.78 -32.44 10.27
N PRO A 400 3.44 -32.57 8.97
CA PRO A 400 3.29 -31.48 8.00
C PRO A 400 2.05 -30.59 8.30
N PRO A 401 2.07 -29.31 7.88
CA PRO A 401 0.90 -28.43 8.01
C PRO A 401 -0.27 -28.98 7.20
N LEU A 402 -1.51 -28.74 7.67
CA LEU A 402 -2.70 -29.13 6.90
C LEU A 402 -2.72 -28.40 5.56
N GLU A 403 -2.91 -29.15 4.48
CA GLU A 403 -3.06 -28.58 3.14
C GLU A 403 -4.52 -28.28 2.82
N PHE A 404 -4.76 -27.27 1.98
CA PHE A 404 -6.09 -27.03 1.42
C PHE A 404 -6.48 -28.17 0.48
N ARG A 405 -7.67 -28.74 0.69
CA ARG A 405 -8.17 -29.86 -0.13
C ARG A 405 -9.52 -29.54 -0.74
N GLU A 406 -9.58 -29.55 -2.07
CA GLU A 406 -10.84 -29.32 -2.78
C GLU A 406 -11.81 -30.48 -2.57
N VAL A 407 -13.05 -30.15 -2.22
CA VAL A 407 -14.13 -31.13 -2.03
C VAL A 407 -15.20 -31.01 -3.10
N GLU A 408 -15.49 -29.79 -3.53
CA GLU A 408 -16.40 -29.44 -4.61
C GLU A 408 -15.81 -28.21 -5.33
N PRO A 409 -16.24 -27.89 -6.57
CA PRO A 409 -15.73 -26.74 -7.29
C PRO A 409 -15.84 -25.44 -6.48
N ASN A 410 -14.70 -24.81 -6.17
CA ASN A 410 -14.57 -23.62 -5.33
C ASN A 410 -14.94 -23.81 -3.84
N LEU A 411 -14.92 -25.03 -3.33
CA LEU A 411 -15.08 -25.34 -1.92
C LEU A 411 -13.93 -26.22 -1.43
N TRP A 412 -13.30 -25.76 -0.36
CA TRP A 412 -12.08 -26.36 0.18
C TRP A 412 -12.24 -26.73 1.65
N VAL A 413 -11.69 -27.87 2.05
CA VAL A 413 -11.28 -28.06 3.44
C VAL A 413 -10.12 -27.09 3.69
N PRO A 414 -10.23 -26.19 4.69
CA PRO A 414 -9.19 -25.21 4.98
C PRO A 414 -7.87 -25.85 5.40
N GLY A 415 -6.76 -25.29 4.93
CA GLY A 415 -5.41 -25.66 5.37
C GLY A 415 -4.89 -24.80 6.53
N GLY A 416 -3.66 -25.08 6.95
CA GLY A 416 -2.92 -24.34 7.96
C GLY A 416 -3.63 -24.27 9.32
N THR A 417 -3.46 -23.14 9.99
CA THR A 417 -4.03 -22.88 11.32
C THR A 417 -5.57 -22.84 11.30
N PHE A 418 -6.18 -22.25 10.25
CA PHE A 418 -7.64 -22.26 10.09
C PHE A 418 -8.17 -23.69 9.94
N GLY A 419 -7.46 -24.55 9.21
CA GLY A 419 -7.72 -25.99 9.11
C GLY A 419 -7.78 -26.67 10.47
N GLN A 420 -6.77 -26.45 11.30
CA GLN A 420 -6.67 -27.07 12.61
C GLN A 420 -7.85 -26.67 13.51
N VAL A 421 -8.22 -25.39 13.54
CA VAL A 421 -9.37 -24.92 14.33
C VAL A 421 -10.69 -25.44 13.76
N TRP A 422 -10.82 -25.47 12.44
CA TRP A 422 -12.01 -25.97 11.76
C TRP A 422 -12.27 -27.44 12.07
N GLU A 423 -11.23 -28.28 12.06
CA GLU A 423 -11.34 -29.70 12.45
C GLU A 423 -11.57 -29.86 13.97
N ALA A 424 -10.77 -29.19 14.81
CA ALA A 424 -10.84 -29.35 16.26
C ALA A 424 -12.18 -28.93 16.86
N LEU A 425 -12.84 -27.92 16.28
CA LEU A 425 -14.14 -27.43 16.74
C LEU A 425 -15.32 -27.94 15.90
N ALA A 426 -15.08 -28.91 15.00
CA ALA A 426 -16.09 -29.48 14.10
C ALA A 426 -16.90 -28.42 13.34
N LEU A 427 -16.21 -27.43 12.75
CA LEU A 427 -16.84 -26.24 12.15
C LEU A 427 -17.49 -26.48 10.79
N ALA A 428 -17.44 -27.70 10.25
CA ALA A 428 -18.06 -28.05 8.98
C ALA A 428 -19.58 -27.74 8.93
N GLN A 429 -20.29 -27.97 10.03
CA GLN A 429 -21.71 -27.64 10.13
C GLN A 429 -21.96 -26.13 10.30
N PRO A 430 -21.37 -25.44 11.29
CA PRO A 430 -21.64 -24.00 11.48
C PRO A 430 -21.10 -23.13 10.34
N LEU A 431 -19.86 -23.32 9.89
CA LEU A 431 -19.22 -22.47 8.87
C LEU A 431 -19.33 -23.02 7.44
N GLY A 432 -19.42 -24.33 7.27
CA GLY A 432 -19.27 -24.95 5.95
C GLY A 432 -17.81 -25.06 5.53
N PHE A 433 -17.58 -25.21 4.22
CA PHE A 433 -16.24 -25.25 3.63
C PHE A 433 -15.71 -23.85 3.32
N ALA A 434 -14.39 -23.72 3.19
CA ALA A 434 -13.75 -22.49 2.75
C ALA A 434 -14.10 -22.22 1.28
N THR A 435 -14.33 -20.97 0.92
CA THR A 435 -14.64 -20.54 -0.45
C THR A 435 -13.42 -20.00 -1.19
N GLU A 436 -12.23 -20.10 -0.57
CA GLU A 436 -10.92 -19.65 -1.07
C GLU A 436 -9.86 -20.73 -0.84
N SER A 437 -8.94 -20.91 -1.80
CA SER A 437 -7.93 -21.99 -1.81
C SER A 437 -6.72 -21.68 -0.97
N ASP A 438 -6.67 -20.46 -0.46
CA ASP A 438 -5.55 -19.93 0.29
C ASP A 438 -6.08 -18.89 1.29
N VAL A 439 -5.24 -18.60 2.29
CA VAL A 439 -5.53 -17.63 3.33
C VAL A 439 -5.24 -16.22 2.85
N HIS A 440 -6.15 -15.28 3.12
CA HIS A 440 -5.92 -13.87 2.83
C HIS A 440 -5.15 -13.20 3.95
N VAL A 441 -3.84 -13.06 3.79
CA VAL A 441 -3.01 -12.26 4.70
C VAL A 441 -3.18 -10.78 4.37
N MET A 442 -3.65 -9.99 5.34
CA MET A 442 -3.96 -8.57 5.13
C MET A 442 -2.67 -7.77 4.91
N THR A 443 -2.54 -7.13 3.75
CA THR A 443 -1.30 -6.47 3.31
C THR A 443 -0.96 -5.25 4.16
N ALA A 444 -1.98 -4.49 4.56
CA ALA A 444 -1.83 -3.33 5.45
C ALA A 444 -2.00 -3.68 6.93
N GLY A 445 -2.31 -4.94 7.26
CA GLY A 445 -2.75 -5.39 8.57
C GLY A 445 -4.21 -5.04 8.89
N ALA A 446 -4.77 -5.69 9.89
CA ALA A 446 -6.08 -5.34 10.43
C ALA A 446 -5.95 -4.16 11.39
N ARG A 447 -6.74 -3.10 11.17
CA ARG A 447 -6.94 -2.07 12.20
C ARG A 447 -7.90 -2.62 13.25
N ILE A 448 -7.56 -2.52 14.52
CA ILE A 448 -8.35 -3.08 15.63
C ILE A 448 -8.48 -2.05 16.73
N GLN A 449 -9.68 -1.88 17.30
CA GLN A 449 -9.91 -1.02 18.46
C GLN A 449 -10.85 -1.69 19.45
N ALA A 450 -10.44 -1.76 20.72
CA ALA A 450 -11.24 -2.32 21.80
C ALA A 450 -12.12 -1.25 22.47
N PHE A 451 -13.31 -1.68 22.87
CA PHE A 451 -14.33 -0.91 23.57
C PHE A 451 -14.76 -1.67 24.83
N GLU A 452 -15.48 -1.01 25.74
CA GLU A 452 -15.94 -1.60 27.01
C GLU A 452 -16.70 -2.93 26.82
N HIS A 453 -17.45 -3.04 25.73
CA HIS A 453 -18.35 -4.15 25.43
C HIS A 453 -18.14 -4.71 24.02
N GLY A 454 -16.93 -4.59 23.47
CA GLY A 454 -16.63 -5.23 22.20
C GLY A 454 -15.33 -4.80 21.53
N LEU A 455 -15.22 -5.16 20.25
CA LEU A 455 -14.05 -4.96 19.43
C LEU A 455 -14.49 -4.59 18.01
N LEU A 456 -13.83 -3.61 17.40
CA LEU A 456 -13.90 -3.39 15.96
C LEU A 456 -12.64 -3.93 15.30
N ILE A 457 -12.80 -4.69 14.20
CA ILE A 457 -11.73 -5.18 13.34
C ILE A 457 -11.99 -4.70 11.92
N SER A 458 -11.04 -4.03 11.28
CA SER A 458 -11.11 -3.63 9.88
C SER A 458 -10.31 -4.59 9.02
N SER A 459 -10.94 -5.17 8.00
CA SER A 459 -10.29 -5.92 6.93
C SER A 459 -9.86 -4.97 5.79
N ASP A 460 -8.74 -5.29 5.13
CA ASP A 460 -8.29 -4.61 3.92
C ASP A 460 -9.12 -4.97 2.67
N ARG A 461 -10.06 -5.92 2.80
CA ARG A 461 -11.14 -6.17 1.83
C ARG A 461 -12.32 -5.19 1.92
N GLY A 462 -12.19 -4.16 2.77
CA GLY A 462 -13.11 -3.04 2.81
C GLY A 462 -14.27 -3.20 3.78
N PHE A 463 -14.18 -4.12 4.75
CA PHE A 463 -15.20 -4.35 5.77
C PHE A 463 -14.72 -4.06 7.19
N ILE A 464 -15.65 -3.71 8.07
CA ILE A 464 -15.48 -3.61 9.52
C ILE A 464 -16.35 -4.69 10.16
N TYR A 465 -15.74 -5.54 10.97
CA TYR A 465 -16.43 -6.51 11.82
C TYR A 465 -16.57 -5.90 13.22
N ALA A 466 -17.80 -5.71 13.67
CA ALA A 466 -18.13 -5.28 15.04
C ALA A 466 -18.50 -6.52 15.86
N LEU A 467 -17.65 -6.86 16.83
CA LEU A 467 -17.78 -8.03 17.70
C LEU A 467 -18.22 -7.53 19.08
N TYR A 468 -19.43 -7.88 19.52
CA TYR A 468 -19.99 -7.44 20.79
C TYR A 468 -19.77 -8.48 21.89
N SER A 469 -19.58 -8.04 23.13
CA SER A 469 -19.35 -8.92 24.28
C SER A 469 -20.53 -9.84 24.62
N ASP A 470 -21.72 -9.57 24.08
CA ASP A 470 -22.89 -10.47 24.18
C ASP A 470 -22.82 -11.69 23.24
N GLY A 471 -21.69 -11.88 22.55
CA GLY A 471 -21.44 -13.01 21.67
C GLY A 471 -22.00 -12.82 20.26
N THR A 472 -22.56 -11.66 19.93
CA THR A 472 -23.04 -11.36 18.59
C THR A 472 -22.10 -10.46 17.80
N TRP A 473 -22.17 -10.50 16.47
CA TRP A 473 -21.34 -9.65 15.61
C TRP A 473 -22.11 -9.11 14.40
N GLN A 474 -21.57 -8.06 13.78
CA GLN A 474 -22.12 -7.43 12.57
C GLN A 474 -21.00 -7.00 11.62
N GLN A 475 -21.29 -6.95 10.32
CA GLN A 475 -20.39 -6.49 9.27
C GLN A 475 -20.87 -5.14 8.70
N PHE A 476 -19.94 -4.22 8.49
CA PHE A 476 -20.20 -2.91 7.88
C PHE A 476 -19.17 -2.60 6.79
N PRO A 477 -19.51 -1.85 5.73
CA PRO A 477 -18.52 -1.35 4.78
C PRO A 477 -17.65 -0.25 5.41
N THR A 478 -16.41 -0.11 4.93
CA THR A 478 -15.47 0.95 5.36
C THR A 478 -15.72 2.32 4.68
N GLY A 479 -16.49 2.34 3.59
CA GLY A 479 -16.73 3.49 2.71
C GLY A 479 -17.89 4.39 3.12
#